data_AF-A0A2D9H5N1-F1
#
_entry.id   AF-A0A2D9H5N1-F1
#
_cell.length_a   1.000
_cell.length_b   1.000
_cell.length_c   1.000
_cell.angle_alpha   90.00
_cell.angle_beta   90.00
_cell.angle_gamma   90.00
#
_symmetry.space_group_name_H-M   'P 1'
#
loop_
_entity.id
_entity.type
_entity.pdbx_description
1 polymer ?
#
loop_
_entity_poly.entity_id
_entity_poly.type
_entity_poly.pdbx_seq_one_letter_code
_entity_poly.pdbx_strand_id
1 'polypeptide(L)'
;FVALLEPFIDTVVICTMTALTIVIAAEGTNYDELVGGGLDSAGGVTLTSDSFNTFIPGFDNVLALAVALFAFSTLITWAYYTMRAWTSLVGKTTFNENVFKVMFCVFTVLGAVVDLGSVLSFADAMLFVCAIFNLLACYLLLPKVREEMRSFLDGIRSGEISEVPVEERATT
;
A
#
# COMPACT_ATOMS: atom_id res chain seq x y z
N PHE A 1 -9.81 16.17 1.94
CA PHE A 1 -9.57 15.44 3.21
C PHE A 1 -9.67 13.92 3.08
N VAL A 2 -10.41 13.37 2.11
CA VAL A 2 -10.63 11.91 1.96
C VAL A 2 -9.34 11.10 1.82
N ALA A 3 -8.36 11.57 1.04
CA ALA A 3 -7.09 10.85 0.81
C ALA A 3 -6.20 10.67 2.07
N LEU A 4 -6.42 11.44 3.15
CA LEU A 4 -5.67 11.29 4.40
C LEU A 4 -6.22 10.18 5.31
N LEU A 5 -7.46 9.74 5.08
CA LEU A 5 -8.07 8.65 5.85
C LEU A 5 -7.48 7.29 5.48
N GLU A 6 -7.07 7.11 4.22
CA GLU A 6 -6.50 5.87 3.70
C GLU A 6 -5.23 5.43 4.48
N PRO A 7 -4.17 6.24 4.59
CA PRO A 7 -2.99 5.86 5.37
C PRO A 7 -3.26 5.75 6.88
N PHE A 8 -4.24 6.49 7.41
CA PHE A 8 -4.63 6.38 8.82
C PHE A 8 -5.24 5.01 9.12
N ILE A 9 -6.19 4.56 8.30
CA ILE A 9 -6.82 3.25 8.47
C ILE A 9 -5.77 2.14 8.30
N ASP A 10 -4.94 2.22 7.26
CA ASP A 10 -3.94 1.20 6.97
C ASP A 10 -2.88 1.07 8.08
N THR A 11 -2.21 2.18 8.43
CA THR A 11 -1.06 2.13 9.35
C THR A 11 -1.45 2.15 10.83
N VAL A 12 -2.43 2.97 11.22
CA VAL A 12 -2.77 3.17 12.64
C VAL A 12 -3.76 2.14 13.11
N VAL A 13 -4.68 1.68 12.27
CA VAL A 13 -5.69 0.69 12.67
C VAL A 13 -5.26 -0.71 12.25
N ILE A 14 -4.99 -0.95 10.97
CA ILE A 14 -4.76 -2.32 10.48
C ILE A 14 -3.38 -2.83 10.91
N CYS A 15 -2.28 -2.11 10.65
CA CYS A 15 -0.94 -2.57 11.04
C CYS A 15 -0.78 -2.73 12.55
N THR A 16 -1.40 -1.87 13.36
CA THR A 16 -1.32 -1.99 14.83
C THR A 16 -2.10 -3.19 15.34
N MET A 17 -3.27 -3.50 14.77
CA MET A 17 -4.02 -4.71 15.11
C MET A 17 -3.19 -5.97 14.82
N THR A 18 -2.59 -6.07 13.64
CA THR A 18 -1.72 -7.20 13.29
C THR A 18 -0.51 -7.32 14.21
N ALA A 19 0.18 -6.19 14.48
CA ALA A 19 1.34 -6.18 15.37
C ALA A 19 0.98 -6.61 16.80
N LEU A 20 -0.15 -6.11 17.34
CA LEU A 20 -0.63 -6.50 18.67
C LEU A 20 -0.98 -8.00 18.73
N THR A 21 -1.64 -8.55 17.70
CA THR A 21 -1.92 -10.00 17.65
C THR A 21 -0.65 -10.83 17.69
N ILE A 22 0.39 -10.44 16.93
CA ILE A 22 1.68 -11.14 16.93
C ILE A 22 2.33 -11.05 18.32
N VAL A 23 2.36 -9.88 18.95
CA VAL A 23 2.99 -9.68 20.27
C VAL A 23 2.29 -10.48 21.38
N ILE A 24 0.95 -10.54 21.39
CA ILE A 24 0.21 -11.30 22.42
C ILE A 24 0.35 -12.81 22.18
N ALA A 25 0.35 -13.28 20.93
CA ALA A 25 0.62 -14.69 20.61
C ALA A 25 2.03 -15.11 21.09
N ALA A 26 3.00 -14.22 20.88
CA ALA A 26 4.40 -14.34 21.30
C ALA A 26 4.59 -14.48 22.82
N GLU A 27 3.72 -13.87 23.64
CA GLU A 27 3.77 -13.99 25.09
C GLU A 27 3.04 -15.24 25.62
N GLY A 28 1.99 -15.69 24.91
CA GLY A 28 1.16 -16.84 25.30
C GLY A 28 1.71 -18.22 24.90
N THR A 29 2.74 -18.27 24.06
CA THR A 29 3.41 -19.49 23.59
C THR A 29 4.92 -19.31 23.67
N ASN A 30 5.73 -20.38 23.60
CA ASN A 30 7.18 -20.22 23.54
C ASN A 30 7.53 -19.42 22.28
N TYR A 31 8.02 -18.18 22.46
CA TYR A 31 8.42 -17.29 21.37
C TYR A 31 9.36 -17.98 20.35
N ASP A 32 10.22 -18.87 20.85
CA ASP A 32 11.18 -19.65 20.06
C ASP A 32 10.51 -20.67 19.12
N GLU A 33 9.31 -21.14 19.48
CA GLU A 33 8.48 -22.07 18.69
C GLU A 33 7.69 -21.33 17.60
N LEU A 34 7.20 -20.12 17.86
CA LEU A 34 6.52 -19.27 16.87
C LEU A 34 7.48 -18.64 15.86
N VAL A 35 8.69 -18.30 16.29
CA VAL A 35 9.68 -17.58 15.47
C VAL A 35 10.69 -18.54 14.83
N GLY A 36 10.65 -19.83 15.15
CA GLY A 36 11.38 -20.87 14.43
C GLY A 36 12.86 -20.57 14.23
N GLY A 37 13.56 -20.15 15.29
CA GLY A 37 15.01 -19.87 15.26
C GLY A 37 15.42 -18.45 14.85
N GLY A 38 14.47 -17.51 14.65
CA GLY A 38 14.77 -16.09 14.48
C GLY A 38 13.80 -15.38 13.53
N LEU A 39 13.61 -14.07 13.73
CA LEU A 39 12.69 -13.23 12.94
C LEU A 39 13.02 -13.24 11.43
N ASP A 40 14.26 -13.57 11.08
CA ASP A 40 14.77 -13.62 9.70
C ASP A 40 14.41 -14.92 8.96
N SER A 41 14.00 -15.97 9.67
CA SER A 41 13.73 -17.31 9.11
C SER A 41 12.25 -17.59 8.85
N ALA A 42 11.35 -16.91 9.56
CA ALA A 42 9.91 -17.02 9.34
C ALA A 42 9.45 -15.94 8.35
N GLY A 43 8.89 -16.35 7.20
CA GLY A 43 8.30 -15.40 6.26
C GLY A 43 7.20 -14.57 6.96
N GLY A 44 7.14 -13.26 6.75
CA GLY A 44 6.23 -12.38 7.50
C GLY A 44 4.74 -12.80 7.47
N VAL A 45 4.30 -13.43 6.37
CA VAL A 45 2.94 -13.98 6.24
C VAL A 45 2.73 -15.23 7.11
N THR A 46 3.72 -16.13 7.18
CA THR A 46 3.61 -17.36 7.99
C THR A 46 3.57 -17.02 9.47
N LEU A 47 4.43 -16.09 9.92
CA LEU A 47 4.43 -15.61 11.30
C LEU A 47 3.06 -15.03 11.72
N THR A 48 2.44 -14.25 10.83
CA THR A 48 1.11 -13.69 11.09
C THR A 48 0.06 -14.80 11.14
N SER A 49 0.10 -15.77 10.21
CA SER A 49 -0.83 -16.90 10.19
C SER A 49 -0.76 -17.74 11.46
N ASP A 50 0.45 -18.08 11.92
CA ASP A 50 0.66 -18.89 13.12
C ASP A 50 0.22 -18.16 14.39
N SER A 51 0.46 -16.85 14.45
CA SER A 51 -0.01 -15.99 15.55
C SER A 51 -1.53 -15.95 15.63
N PHE A 52 -2.23 -15.77 14.50
CA PHE A 52 -3.70 -15.75 14.48
C PHE A 52 -4.32 -17.12 14.78
N ASN A 53 -3.67 -18.20 14.34
CA ASN A 53 -4.15 -19.56 14.57
C ASN A 53 -4.14 -19.93 16.08
N THR A 54 -3.27 -19.29 16.87
CA THR A 54 -3.23 -19.46 18.33
C THR A 54 -4.51 -18.96 19.02
N PHE A 55 -5.15 -17.92 18.47
CA PHE A 55 -6.39 -17.36 19.02
C PHE A 55 -7.66 -17.92 18.36
N ILE A 56 -7.60 -18.17 17.05
CA ILE A 56 -8.73 -18.66 16.25
C ILE A 56 -8.26 -19.86 15.43
N PRO A 57 -8.55 -21.09 15.87
CA PRO A 57 -8.18 -22.30 15.14
C PRO A 57 -8.78 -22.31 13.72
N GLY A 58 -7.94 -22.50 12.70
CA GLY A 58 -8.36 -22.57 11.29
C GLY A 58 -8.51 -21.21 10.59
N PHE A 59 -8.01 -20.14 11.19
CA PHE A 59 -7.99 -18.81 10.57
C PHE A 59 -6.96 -18.66 9.44
N ASP A 60 -6.01 -19.58 9.36
CA ASP A 60 -4.99 -19.71 8.30
C ASP A 60 -5.57 -19.63 6.87
N ASN A 61 -6.65 -20.35 6.60
CA ASN A 61 -7.29 -20.38 5.28
C ASN A 61 -7.94 -19.03 4.91
N VAL A 62 -8.55 -18.37 5.90
CA VAL A 62 -9.20 -17.07 5.72
C VAL A 62 -8.13 -15.99 5.50
N LEU A 63 -7.06 -16.01 6.28
CA LEU A 63 -5.94 -15.08 6.16
C LEU A 63 -5.22 -15.26 4.81
N ALA A 64 -4.98 -16.50 4.37
CA ALA A 64 -4.37 -16.77 3.07
C ALA A 64 -5.19 -16.19 1.91
N LEU A 65 -6.51 -16.34 1.94
CA LEU A 65 -7.40 -15.74 0.94
C LEU A 65 -7.37 -14.21 1.02
N ALA A 66 -7.41 -13.63 2.22
CA ALA A 66 -7.37 -12.19 2.42
C ALA A 66 -6.04 -11.58 1.91
N VAL A 67 -4.91 -12.20 2.22
CA VAL A 67 -3.57 -11.78 1.73
C VAL A 67 -3.48 -11.90 0.21
N ALA A 68 -4.04 -12.96 -0.38
CA ALA A 68 -4.07 -13.12 -1.84
C ALA A 68 -4.88 -11.99 -2.52
N LEU A 69 -6.05 -11.66 -1.98
CA LEU A 69 -6.88 -10.55 -2.48
C LEU A 69 -6.18 -9.19 -2.29
N PHE A 70 -5.49 -8.99 -1.17
CA PHE A 70 -4.72 -7.78 -0.88
C PHE A 70 -3.51 -7.61 -1.81
N ALA A 71 -2.79 -8.70 -2.09
CA ALA A 71 -1.70 -8.68 -3.06
C ALA A 71 -2.22 -8.38 -4.47
N PHE A 72 -3.37 -8.96 -4.85
CA PHE A 72 -3.99 -8.72 -6.15
C PHE A 72 -4.44 -7.26 -6.33
N SER A 73 -5.08 -6.66 -5.32
CA SER A 73 -5.50 -5.25 -5.39
C SER A 73 -4.29 -4.32 -5.51
N THR A 74 -3.22 -4.62 -4.75
CA THR A 74 -1.95 -3.88 -4.82
C THR A 74 -1.33 -3.96 -6.22
N LEU A 75 -1.30 -5.15 -6.84
CA LEU A 75 -0.80 -5.31 -8.20
C LEU A 75 -1.56 -4.47 -9.22
N ILE A 76 -2.89 -4.37 -9.10
CA ILE A 76 -3.71 -3.53 -10.00
C ILE A 76 -3.37 -2.05 -9.83
N THR A 77 -3.31 -1.58 -8.58
CA THR A 77 -3.00 -0.18 -8.27
C THR A 77 -1.62 0.22 -8.81
N TRP A 78 -0.60 -0.61 -8.55
CA TRP A 78 0.75 -0.38 -9.07
C TRP A 78 0.82 -0.45 -10.59
N ALA A 79 0.15 -1.42 -11.22
CA ALA A 79 0.06 -1.51 -12.67
C ALA A 79 -0.52 -0.22 -13.28
N TYR A 80 -1.57 0.33 -12.67
CA TYR A 80 -2.21 1.57 -13.12
C TYR A 80 -1.29 2.79 -12.95
N TYR A 81 -0.68 2.97 -11.78
CA TYR A 81 0.22 4.10 -11.53
C TYR A 81 1.44 4.09 -12.45
N THR A 82 2.08 2.93 -12.61
CA THR A 82 3.25 2.82 -13.48
C THR A 82 2.87 2.94 -14.96
N MET A 83 1.69 2.47 -15.38
CA MET A 83 1.19 2.69 -16.75
C MET A 83 0.94 4.17 -17.04
N ARG A 84 0.37 4.92 -16.09
CA ARG A 84 0.22 6.38 -16.19
C ARG A 84 1.56 7.08 -16.29
N ALA A 85 2.55 6.68 -15.48
CA ALA A 85 3.90 7.21 -15.56
C ALA A 85 4.56 6.90 -16.92
N TRP A 86 4.44 5.66 -17.40
CA TRP A 86 4.96 5.22 -18.69
C TRP A 86 4.38 5.98 -19.87
N THR A 87 3.05 6.10 -19.92
CA THR A 87 2.34 6.82 -21.01
C THR A 87 2.62 8.32 -21.00
N SER A 88 2.96 8.90 -19.84
CA SER A 88 3.42 10.29 -19.73
C SER A 88 4.83 10.48 -20.34
N LEU A 89 5.73 9.51 -20.17
CA LEU A 89 7.12 9.60 -20.63
C LEU A 89 7.29 9.26 -22.12
N VAL A 90 6.66 8.18 -22.59
CA VAL A 90 6.87 7.61 -23.93
C VAL A 90 5.75 8.00 -24.91
N GLY A 91 4.72 8.69 -24.42
CA GLY A 91 3.55 9.08 -25.20
C GLY A 91 2.46 7.99 -25.21
N LYS A 92 1.22 8.44 -25.34
CA LYS A 92 0.02 7.59 -25.30
C LYS A 92 -0.25 6.97 -26.67
N THR A 93 0.22 5.74 -26.87
CA THR A 93 -0.07 4.95 -28.06
C THR A 93 -0.42 3.52 -27.64
N THR A 94 -1.36 2.89 -28.33
CA THR A 94 -1.81 1.51 -28.05
C THR A 94 -0.66 0.51 -28.05
N PHE A 95 0.34 0.71 -28.90
CA PHE A 95 1.57 -0.09 -28.91
C PHE A 95 2.36 0.04 -27.60
N ASN A 96 2.64 1.27 -27.14
CA ASN A 96 3.40 1.53 -25.91
C ASN A 96 2.68 0.99 -24.66
N GLU A 97 1.35 1.09 -24.61
CA GLU A 97 0.55 0.53 -23.52
C GLU A 97 0.62 -0.99 -23.50
N ASN A 98 0.54 -1.65 -24.66
CA ASN A 98 0.61 -3.10 -24.74
C ASN A 98 2.02 -3.63 -24.41
N VAL A 99 3.08 -2.94 -24.84
CA VAL A 99 4.46 -3.26 -24.44
C VAL A 99 4.61 -3.19 -22.92
N PHE A 100 4.08 -2.14 -22.30
CA PHE A 100 4.10 -2.01 -20.84
C PHE A 100 3.35 -3.14 -20.14
N LYS A 101 2.15 -3.50 -20.59
CA LYS A 101 1.37 -4.61 -20.01
C LYS A 101 2.12 -5.94 -20.08
N VAL A 102 2.71 -6.25 -21.23
CA VAL A 102 3.50 -7.49 -21.40
C VAL A 102 4.72 -7.48 -20.46
N MET A 103 5.44 -6.37 -20.42
CA MET A 103 6.59 -6.20 -19.53
C MET A 103 6.20 -6.37 -18.06
N PHE A 104 5.12 -5.71 -17.61
CA PHE A 104 4.61 -5.81 -16.24
C PHE A 104 4.25 -7.26 -15.89
N CYS A 105 3.50 -7.98 -16.74
CA CYS A 105 3.15 -9.37 -16.50
C CYS A 105 4.40 -10.28 -16.36
N VAL A 106 5.42 -10.08 -17.21
CA VAL A 106 6.68 -10.83 -17.12
C VAL A 106 7.40 -10.56 -15.81
N PHE A 107 7.52 -9.29 -15.40
CA PHE A 107 8.14 -8.92 -14.13
C PHE A 107 7.36 -9.46 -12.91
N THR A 108 6.03 -9.51 -12.97
CA THR A 108 5.22 -10.11 -11.90
C THR A 108 5.52 -11.60 -11.74
N VAL A 109 5.66 -12.35 -12.84
CA VAL A 109 6.03 -13.78 -12.79
C VAL A 109 7.45 -13.96 -12.27
N LEU A 110 8.39 -13.12 -12.70
CA LEU A 110 9.77 -13.15 -12.20
C LEU A 110 9.82 -12.84 -10.70
N GLY A 111 9.06 -11.86 -10.24
CA GLY A 111 8.98 -11.48 -8.83
C GLY A 111 8.46 -12.60 -7.93
N ALA A 112 7.64 -13.52 -8.45
CA ALA A 112 7.17 -14.69 -7.70
C ALA A 112 8.24 -15.79 -7.51
N VAL A 113 9.36 -15.73 -8.26
CA VAL A 113 10.44 -16.73 -8.22
C VAL A 113 11.68 -16.22 -7.48
N VAL A 114 11.85 -14.90 -7.37
CA VAL A 114 12.99 -14.28 -6.68
C VAL A 114 12.77 -14.30 -5.16
N ASP A 115 13.87 -14.37 -4.42
CA ASP A 115 13.87 -14.27 -2.96
C ASP A 115 13.20 -12.97 -2.46
N LEU A 116 12.31 -13.11 -1.47
CA LEU A 116 11.49 -12.02 -0.94
C LEU A 116 12.36 -10.90 -0.36
N GLY A 117 13.40 -11.23 0.40
CA GLY A 117 14.28 -10.22 1.03
C GLY A 117 15.02 -9.39 -0.01
N SER A 118 15.47 -10.03 -1.08
CA SER A 118 16.11 -9.35 -2.21
C SER A 118 15.15 -8.40 -2.95
N VAL A 119 13.91 -8.83 -3.19
CA VAL A 119 12.87 -8.00 -3.82
C VAL A 119 12.51 -6.81 -2.94
N LEU A 120 12.32 -7.02 -1.64
CA LEU A 120 12.01 -5.95 -0.67
C LEU A 120 13.13 -4.92 -0.59
N SER A 121 14.38 -5.36 -0.47
CA SER A 121 15.55 -4.46 -0.42
C SER A 121 15.67 -3.61 -1.68
N PHE A 122 15.41 -4.21 -2.85
CA PHE A 122 15.40 -3.48 -4.12
C PHE A 122 14.23 -2.48 -4.20
N ALA A 123 13.02 -2.90 -3.79
CA ALA A 123 11.85 -2.05 -3.77
C ALA A 123 12.04 -0.83 -2.86
N ASP A 124 12.56 -1.03 -1.65
CA ASP A 124 12.84 0.04 -0.69
C ASP A 124 13.83 1.06 -1.27
N ALA A 125 14.89 0.60 -1.94
CA ALA A 125 15.84 1.49 -2.60
C ALA A 125 15.17 2.34 -3.70
N MET A 126 14.31 1.75 -4.53
CA MET A 126 13.59 2.47 -5.58
C MET A 126 12.54 3.45 -5.01
N LEU A 127 11.78 3.03 -3.99
CA LEU A 127 10.80 3.86 -3.31
C LEU A 127 11.48 5.04 -2.62
N PHE A 128 12.65 4.83 -2.01
CA PHE A 128 13.43 5.89 -1.39
C PHE A 128 13.84 6.96 -2.40
N VAL A 129 14.33 6.56 -3.58
CA VAL A 129 14.68 7.49 -4.66
C VAL A 129 13.46 8.28 -5.13
N CYS A 130 12.32 7.63 -5.36
CA CYS A 130 11.06 8.29 -5.72
C CYS A 130 10.60 9.27 -4.64
N ALA A 131 10.70 8.88 -3.36
CA ALA A 131 10.31 9.72 -2.23
C ALA A 131 11.16 11.00 -2.15
N ILE A 132 12.47 10.92 -2.39
CA ILE A 132 13.34 12.10 -2.42
C ILE A 132 12.85 13.14 -3.44
N PHE A 133 12.58 12.72 -4.69
CA PHE A 133 12.12 13.64 -5.72
C PHE A 133 10.73 14.21 -5.41
N ASN A 134 9.81 13.37 -4.91
CA ASN A 134 8.46 13.80 -4.56
C ASN A 134 8.47 14.80 -3.39
N LEU A 135 9.22 14.51 -2.32
CA LEU A 135 9.32 15.40 -1.16
C LEU A 135 9.96 16.74 -1.51
N LEU A 136 10.97 16.76 -2.38
CA LEU A 136 11.57 17.99 -2.87
C LEU A 136 10.55 18.83 -3.66
N ALA A 137 9.78 18.20 -4.56
CA ALA A 137 8.73 18.89 -5.32
C ALA A 137 7.65 19.46 -4.40
N CYS A 138 7.17 18.68 -3.43
CA CYS A 138 6.21 19.12 -2.42
C CYS A 138 6.73 20.29 -1.59
N TYR A 139 8.01 20.28 -1.21
CA TYR A 139 8.63 21.38 -0.47
C TYR A 139 8.63 22.69 -1.27
N LEU A 140 8.97 22.62 -2.57
CA LEU A 140 8.94 23.78 -3.46
C LEU A 140 7.51 24.28 -3.74
N LEU A 141 6.54 23.38 -3.80
CA LEU A 141 5.13 23.70 -4.07
C LEU A 141 4.33 24.07 -2.81
N LEU A 142 4.89 23.87 -1.62
CA LEU A 142 4.29 24.20 -0.32
C LEU A 142 3.62 25.59 -0.25
N PRO A 143 4.24 26.70 -0.72
CA PRO A 143 3.61 28.01 -0.69
C PRO A 143 2.33 28.06 -1.55
N LYS A 144 2.34 27.41 -2.72
CA LYS A 144 1.18 27.38 -3.61
C LYS A 144 0.05 26.52 -3.05
N VAL A 145 0.39 25.35 -2.49
CA VAL A 145 -0.59 24.49 -1.80
C VAL A 145 -1.23 25.23 -0.61
N ARG A 146 -0.44 26.02 0.13
CA ARG A 146 -0.97 26.82 1.24
C ARG A 146 -1.96 27.89 0.79
N GLU A 147 -1.70 28.53 -0.35
CA GLU A 147 -2.62 29.49 -0.96
C GLU A 147 -3.94 28.84 -1.37
N GLU A 148 -3.87 27.73 -2.12
CA GLU A 148 -5.05 26.96 -2.56
C GLU A 148 -5.85 26.42 -1.37
N MET A 149 -5.18 25.92 -0.32
CA MET A 149 -5.83 25.44 0.89
C MET A 149 -6.61 26.55 1.60
N ARG A 150 -6.06 27.77 1.66
CA ARG A 150 -6.74 28.93 2.24
C ARG A 150 -7.95 29.32 1.41
N SER A 151 -7.78 29.44 0.10
CA SER A 151 -8.89 29.75 -0.82
C SER A 151 -10.02 28.73 -0.71
N PHE A 152 -9.70 27.43 -0.62
CA PHE A 152 -10.67 26.37 -0.43
C PHE A 152 -11.41 26.47 0.91
N LEU A 153 -10.69 26.70 2.01
CA LEU A 153 -11.29 26.87 3.35
C LEU A 153 -12.18 28.12 3.43
N ASP A 154 -11.76 29.21 2.80
CA ASP A 154 -12.51 30.46 2.76
C ASP A 154 -13.78 30.31 1.90
N GLY A 155 -13.71 29.57 0.79
CA GLY A 155 -14.86 29.24 -0.07
C GLY A 155 -15.90 28.32 0.60
N ILE A 156 -15.46 27.42 1.49
CA ILE A 156 -16.36 26.64 2.35
C ILE A 156 -17.03 27.56 3.39
N ARG A 157 -16.29 28.50 3.98
CA ARG A 157 -16.83 29.43 4.98
C ARG A 157 -17.77 30.49 4.40
N SER A 158 -17.54 30.93 3.16
CA SER A 158 -18.41 31.89 2.46
C SER A 158 -19.68 31.25 1.90
N GLY A 159 -19.74 29.92 1.82
CA GLY A 159 -20.87 29.18 1.26
C GLY A 159 -20.92 29.15 -0.27
N GLU A 160 -19.90 29.68 -0.97
CA GLU A 160 -19.77 29.56 -2.43
C GLU A 160 -19.48 28.11 -2.87
N ILE A 161 -18.76 27.36 -2.04
CA ILE A 161 -18.52 25.94 -2.25
C ILE A 161 -19.57 25.18 -1.45
N SER A 162 -20.71 24.90 -2.08
CA SER A 162 -21.74 24.02 -1.52
C SER A 162 -21.16 22.63 -1.33
N GLU A 163 -21.31 22.05 -0.14
CA GLU A 163 -21.04 20.63 0.06
C GLU A 163 -21.90 19.82 -0.92
N VAL A 164 -21.26 18.99 -1.74
CA VAL A 164 -21.98 18.02 -2.59
C VAL A 164 -22.79 17.11 -1.65
N PRO A 165 -24.12 16.95 -1.85
CA PRO A 165 -24.96 16.09 -1.03
C PRO A 165 -24.36 14.69 -0.93
N VAL A 166 -24.48 14.05 0.24
CA VAL A 166 -23.86 12.74 0.54
C VAL A 166 -24.26 11.67 -0.49
N GLU A 167 -25.43 11.80 -1.11
CA GLU A 167 -25.97 10.90 -2.14
C GLU A 167 -25.22 10.95 -3.49
N GLU A 168 -24.53 12.05 -3.82
CA GLU A 168 -23.77 12.22 -5.07
C GLU A 168 -22.26 11.91 -4.92
N ARG A 169 -21.77 11.68 -3.70
CA ARG A 169 -20.34 11.46 -3.42
C ARG A 169 -19.80 10.09 -3.85
N ALA A 170 -20.68 9.15 -4.23
CA ALA A 170 -20.31 7.77 -4.55
C ALA A 170 -20.08 7.49 -6.06
N THR A 171 -20.34 8.47 -6.94
CA THR A 171 -20.37 8.28 -8.39
C THR A 171 -19.35 9.09 -9.18
N THR A 172 -18.44 9.83 -8.55
CA THR A 172 -17.37 10.61 -9.23
C THR A 172 -15.98 10.18 -8.79
#